data_AF-A0A7R5KXU2-F1
#
_entry.id   AF-A0A7R5KXU2-F1
#
_cell.length_a   1.000
_cell.length_b   1.000
_cell.length_c   1.000
_cell.angle_alpha   90.00
_cell.angle_beta   90.00
_cell.angle_gamma   90.00
#
_symmetry.space_group_name_H-M   'P 1'
#
loop_
_entity.id
_entity.type
_entity.pdbx_description
1 polymer ?
#
loop_
_entity_poly.entity_id
_entity_poly.type
_entity_poly.pdbx_seq_one_letter_code
_entity_poly.pdbx_strand_id
1 'polypeptide(L)'
;MGDRGAEQEAAMGDRGAEQEAAMGDRGAEQEAAMGDRGAEHAASTELEEIVSRISDLNKWREIFSFRGLEINNTIHQRGRGRAGDGSPGAGEPPGPQPPSTVPQPLLLPPGTGGRPLSPDTAMGLQKLLFGNTTPLFSCEWAAAHFRFRQPHSDLAYALQAGKGGTRAVLMAVQAHIITYLLFTRDTEYTHLDRLCRIGQREQGQALAVALAETLWAAGGGGRAVVCLTTTAGTTMPRAGCRADAFTDRIWLFEFSEKAAAQEFISHHVNCFRCEGNHGVILFLYSLLFSRTLERVQEDLGDTAPLLNVSSGNVTCTEAVLSLLLTGRASPRELGGGAGEARGQRGPVGFLRWERAAELQVSPALRTPRLPVWLCGVPGRHGVLFGTDPRLLSHWRAERLFHLHFYSGQQEQTRTAHLTIDTHSHHWEEAPSADACSPGKRCPALEMAIRTKWAGATVSWNGTDPFF
;
A
#
# COMPACT_ATOMS: atom_id res chain seq x y z
N MET A 1 -54.38 -10.61 86.76
CA MET A 1 -54.36 -11.59 85.66
C MET A 1 -54.38 -10.81 84.36
N GLY A 2 -53.21 -10.43 83.87
CA GLY A 2 -53.09 -9.46 82.78
C GLY A 2 -51.68 -8.92 82.76
N ASP A 3 -50.69 -9.81 82.59
CA ASP A 3 -49.29 -9.42 82.36
C ASP A 3 -48.44 -10.62 81.89
N ARG A 4 -48.89 -11.31 80.84
CA ARG A 4 -48.11 -12.40 80.19
C ARG A 4 -48.24 -12.47 78.66
N GLY A 5 -48.94 -11.50 78.05
CA GLY A 5 -49.14 -11.47 76.60
C GLY A 5 -48.15 -10.55 75.86
N ALA A 6 -47.65 -9.51 76.50
CA ALA A 6 -46.82 -8.49 75.85
C ALA A 6 -45.32 -8.86 75.76
N GLU A 7 -44.81 -9.69 76.67
CA GLU A 7 -43.40 -10.12 76.64
C GLU A 7 -43.12 -11.23 75.62
N GLN A 8 -44.16 -11.93 75.12
CA GLN A 8 -43.99 -13.01 74.15
C GLN A 8 -43.95 -12.51 72.69
N GLU A 9 -44.62 -11.39 72.39
CA GLU A 9 -44.59 -10.77 71.06
C GLU A 9 -43.30 -9.96 70.80
N ALA A 10 -42.76 -9.29 71.81
CA ALA A 10 -41.47 -8.58 71.69
C ALA A 10 -40.28 -9.54 71.50
N ALA A 11 -40.29 -10.70 72.17
CA ALA A 11 -39.22 -11.70 72.05
C ALA A 11 -39.25 -12.48 70.71
N MET A 12 -40.38 -12.49 70.01
CA MET A 12 -40.53 -13.18 68.73
C MET A 12 -40.16 -12.29 67.53
N GLY A 13 -40.34 -10.97 67.65
CA GLY A 13 -39.85 -9.99 66.69
C GLY A 13 -38.33 -9.84 66.70
N ASP A 14 -37.71 -9.87 67.88
CA ASP A 14 -36.25 -9.71 68.04
C ASP A 14 -35.47 -10.92 67.49
N ARG A 15 -36.00 -12.14 67.71
CA ARG A 15 -35.42 -13.37 67.14
C ARG A 15 -35.55 -13.47 65.61
N GLY A 16 -36.58 -12.85 65.03
CA GLY A 16 -36.75 -12.76 63.58
C GLY A 16 -35.73 -11.81 62.93
N ALA A 17 -35.49 -10.66 63.57
CA ALA A 17 -34.50 -9.68 63.12
C ALA A 17 -33.05 -10.18 63.25
N GLU A 18 -32.72 -10.91 64.34
CA GLU A 18 -31.41 -11.54 64.50
C GLU A 18 -31.17 -12.67 63.48
N GLN A 19 -32.21 -13.43 63.09
CA GLN A 19 -32.09 -14.46 62.07
C GLN A 19 -31.92 -13.89 60.66
N GLU A 20 -32.63 -12.82 60.29
CA GLU A 20 -32.44 -12.15 59.00
C GLU A 20 -31.08 -11.45 58.89
N ALA A 21 -30.59 -10.82 59.96
CA ALA A 21 -29.26 -10.23 60.00
C ALA A 21 -28.16 -11.29 59.87
N ALA A 22 -28.29 -12.42 60.57
CA ALA A 22 -27.32 -13.51 60.48
C ALA A 22 -27.32 -14.25 59.12
N MET A 23 -28.45 -14.25 58.41
CA MET A 23 -28.56 -14.85 57.07
C MET A 23 -28.00 -13.92 55.99
N GLY A 24 -28.18 -12.60 56.15
CA GLY A 24 -27.56 -11.58 55.30
C GLY A 24 -26.04 -11.53 55.42
N ASP A 25 -25.52 -11.64 56.65
CA ASP A 25 -24.07 -11.61 56.90
C ASP A 25 -23.36 -12.86 56.37
N ARG A 26 -23.98 -14.05 56.53
CA ARG A 26 -23.48 -15.30 55.92
C ARG A 26 -23.54 -15.28 54.39
N GLY A 27 -24.53 -14.62 53.80
CA GLY A 27 -24.62 -14.43 52.35
C GLY A 27 -23.50 -13.53 51.82
N ALA A 28 -23.21 -12.43 52.53
CA ALA A 28 -22.13 -11.51 52.18
C ALA A 28 -20.74 -12.15 52.35
N GLU A 29 -20.51 -12.94 53.40
CA GLU A 29 -19.27 -13.69 53.58
C GLU A 29 -19.08 -14.78 52.51
N GLN A 30 -20.16 -15.43 52.05
CA GLN A 30 -20.08 -16.42 50.96
C GLN A 30 -19.80 -15.78 49.61
N GLU A 31 -20.41 -14.64 49.28
CA GLU A 31 -20.12 -13.91 48.04
C GLU A 31 -18.70 -13.32 48.04
N ALA A 32 -18.23 -12.80 49.17
CA ALA A 32 -16.86 -12.31 49.30
C ALA A 32 -15.82 -13.44 49.15
N ALA A 33 -16.06 -14.60 49.77
CA ALA A 33 -15.17 -15.76 49.65
C ALA A 33 -15.17 -16.39 48.24
N MET A 34 -16.29 -16.30 47.50
CA MET A 34 -16.39 -16.80 46.14
C MET A 34 -15.72 -15.84 45.13
N GLY A 35 -15.80 -14.52 45.38
CA GLY A 35 -15.08 -13.50 44.62
C GLY A 35 -13.56 -13.59 44.79
N ASP A 36 -13.08 -13.83 46.02
CA ASP A 36 -11.65 -13.91 46.33
C ASP A 36 -11.01 -15.19 45.72
N ARG A 37 -11.69 -16.35 45.81
CA ARG A 37 -11.24 -17.57 45.12
C ARG A 37 -11.24 -17.45 43.60
N GLY A 38 -12.19 -16.71 43.03
CA GLY A 38 -12.25 -16.42 41.59
C GLY A 38 -11.09 -15.53 41.13
N ALA A 39 -10.73 -14.52 41.94
CA ALA A 39 -9.60 -13.63 41.68
C ALA A 39 -8.25 -14.35 41.85
N GLU A 40 -8.10 -15.21 42.85
CA GLU A 40 -6.90 -16.03 43.04
C GLU A 40 -6.70 -17.05 41.91
N HIS A 41 -7.77 -17.69 41.43
CA HIS A 41 -7.70 -18.57 40.26
C HIS A 41 -7.35 -17.82 38.98
N ALA A 42 -7.94 -16.63 38.76
CA ALA A 42 -7.63 -15.80 37.60
C ALA A 42 -6.17 -15.33 37.61
N ALA A 43 -5.66 -14.89 38.77
CA ALA A 43 -4.27 -14.48 38.92
C ALA A 43 -3.29 -15.65 38.74
N SER A 44 -3.65 -16.86 39.21
CA SER A 44 -2.85 -18.07 38.97
C SER A 44 -2.78 -18.43 37.49
N THR A 45 -3.90 -18.31 36.76
CA THR A 45 -3.92 -18.58 35.31
C THR A 45 -3.14 -17.55 34.49
N GLU A 46 -3.17 -16.27 34.87
CA GLU A 46 -2.35 -15.24 34.23
C GLU A 46 -0.85 -15.45 34.50
N LEU A 47 -0.48 -15.87 35.71
CA LEU A 47 0.90 -16.17 36.04
C LEU A 47 1.42 -17.40 35.28
N GLU A 48 0.58 -18.43 35.11
CA GLU A 48 0.90 -19.60 34.27
C GLU A 48 1.05 -19.22 32.79
N GLU A 49 0.22 -18.31 32.27
CA GLU A 49 0.34 -17.80 30.90
C GLU A 49 1.65 -17.01 30.71
N ILE A 50 2.03 -16.19 31.70
CA ILE A 50 3.30 -15.44 31.69
C ILE A 50 4.50 -16.39 31.75
N VAL A 51 4.47 -17.41 32.62
CA VAL A 51 5.54 -18.42 32.72
C VAL A 51 5.67 -19.24 31.42
N SER A 52 4.54 -19.55 30.78
CA SER A 52 4.50 -20.19 29.46
C SER A 52 5.15 -19.31 28.39
N ARG A 53 4.80 -18.01 28.33
CA ARG A 53 5.39 -17.03 27.39
C ARG A 53 6.89 -16.83 27.62
N ILE A 54 7.35 -16.80 28.86
CA ILE A 54 8.78 -16.71 29.19
C ILE A 54 9.52 -17.98 28.77
N SER A 55 8.91 -19.15 28.94
CA SER A 55 9.47 -20.43 28.49
C SER A 55 9.58 -20.50 26.97
N ASP A 56 8.60 -19.97 26.23
CA ASP A 56 8.69 -19.85 24.78
C ASP A 56 9.76 -18.86 24.33
N LEU A 57 9.92 -17.72 25.01
CA LEU A 57 11.04 -16.78 24.77
C LEU A 57 12.41 -17.43 24.98
N ASN A 58 12.54 -18.35 25.95
CA ASN A 58 13.76 -19.13 26.16
C ASN A 58 14.03 -20.10 24.99
N LYS A 59 13.00 -20.74 24.41
CA LYS A 59 13.12 -21.56 23.20
C LYS A 59 13.60 -20.74 22.00
N TRP A 60 13.08 -19.51 21.84
CA TRP A 60 13.53 -18.60 20.79
C TRP A 60 14.99 -18.20 21.01
N ARG A 61 15.43 -17.98 22.25
CA ARG A 61 16.84 -17.67 22.54
C ARG A 61 17.79 -18.81 22.15
N GLU A 62 17.40 -20.08 22.33
CA GLU A 62 18.19 -21.23 21.85
C GLU A 62 18.28 -21.29 20.32
N ILE A 63 17.21 -20.91 19.62
CA ILE A 63 17.19 -20.83 18.15
C ILE A 63 18.13 -19.71 17.66
N PHE A 64 18.23 -18.60 18.40
CA PHE A 64 19.11 -17.48 18.06
C PHE A 64 20.57 -17.69 18.47
N SER A 65 20.87 -18.52 19.47
CA SER A 65 22.26 -18.90 19.81
C SER A 65 22.87 -19.91 18.82
N PHE A 66 22.06 -20.64 18.04
CA PHE A 66 22.55 -21.53 16.97
C PHE A 66 22.97 -20.80 15.68
N ARG A 67 22.72 -19.49 15.58
CA ARG A 67 23.25 -18.62 14.53
C ARG A 67 24.26 -17.67 15.14
N GLY A 68 25.52 -18.11 15.17
CA GLY A 68 26.65 -17.47 15.83
C GLY A 68 26.68 -15.95 15.71
N LEU A 69 26.40 -15.29 16.84
CA LEU A 69 26.86 -13.94 17.15
C LEU A 69 27.13 -13.91 18.66
N GLU A 70 28.39 -14.13 19.02
CA GLU A 70 28.91 -13.85 20.35
C GLU A 70 28.78 -12.34 20.62
N ILE A 71 27.96 -11.98 21.60
CA ILE A 71 27.84 -10.60 22.07
C ILE A 71 28.99 -10.36 23.04
N ASN A 72 30.10 -9.80 22.54
CA ASN A 72 31.17 -9.30 23.39
C ASN A 72 30.73 -8.00 24.08
N ASN A 73 30.34 -8.11 25.35
CA ASN A 73 30.22 -6.99 26.27
C ASN A 73 31.61 -6.59 26.77
N THR A 74 32.16 -5.47 26.28
CA THR A 74 33.26 -4.78 26.96
C THR A 74 32.95 -3.31 27.15
N ILE A 75 32.54 -3.02 28.37
CA ILE A 75 32.59 -1.72 29.05
C ILE A 75 34.06 -1.23 29.04
N HIS A 76 34.32 0.01 28.61
CA HIS A 76 35.56 0.69 29.00
C HIS A 76 35.33 2.14 29.44
N GLN A 77 35.71 2.35 30.71
CA GLN A 77 35.90 3.63 31.39
C GLN A 77 37.18 4.34 30.89
N ARG A 78 37.10 5.68 30.82
CA ARG A 78 38.00 6.71 31.39
C ARG A 78 39.55 6.62 31.25
N GLY A 79 40.16 7.75 30.82
CA GLY A 79 41.52 8.22 31.18
C GLY A 79 42.29 8.83 29.99
N ARG A 80 42.47 10.15 29.83
CA ARG A 80 43.35 11.15 30.51
C ARG A 80 44.88 10.96 30.29
N GLY A 81 45.51 11.91 29.60
CA GLY A 81 46.98 12.17 29.52
C GLY A 81 47.40 12.66 28.12
N ARG A 82 47.70 13.93 27.81
CA ARG A 82 48.71 14.95 28.24
C ARG A 82 49.96 15.01 27.33
N ALA A 83 49.93 16.00 26.44
CA ALA A 83 50.93 16.99 25.95
C ALA A 83 52.46 16.72 25.82
N GLY A 84 52.98 17.23 24.70
CA GLY A 84 54.37 17.70 24.43
C GLY A 84 54.85 17.21 23.05
N ASP A 85 55.55 17.93 22.17
CA ASP A 85 55.99 19.33 22.01
C ASP A 85 56.56 19.44 20.57
N GLY A 86 56.60 20.63 19.94
CA GLY A 86 57.41 20.90 18.73
C GLY A 86 56.67 21.28 17.42
N SER A 87 56.68 22.59 17.10
CA SER A 87 56.29 23.24 15.82
C SER A 87 57.54 23.49 14.92
N PRO A 88 57.46 24.12 13.72
CA PRO A 88 56.33 24.34 12.78
C PRO A 88 56.71 24.06 11.29
N GLY A 89 55.72 23.88 10.40
CA GLY A 89 55.98 23.97 8.97
C GLY A 89 54.83 23.54 8.04
N ALA A 90 54.18 24.55 7.44
CA ALA A 90 53.40 24.50 6.20
C ALA A 90 52.03 23.80 6.16
N GLY A 91 51.00 24.61 5.92
CA GLY A 91 49.76 24.23 5.23
C GLY A 91 48.63 23.71 6.11
N GLU A 92 47.64 24.56 6.41
CA GLU A 92 46.34 24.14 6.94
C GLU A 92 45.65 23.14 5.96
N PRO A 93 45.31 21.92 6.40
CA PRO A 93 44.34 21.10 5.70
C PRO A 93 42.91 21.51 6.12
N PRO A 94 41.92 21.48 5.22
CA PRO A 94 40.54 21.80 5.58
C PRO A 94 40.01 20.78 6.60
N GLY A 95 39.33 21.29 7.63
CA GLY A 95 38.79 20.50 8.74
C GLY A 95 37.81 19.40 8.31
N PRO A 96 37.53 18.42 9.21
CA PRO A 96 36.71 17.27 8.88
C PRO A 96 35.29 17.71 8.52
N GLN A 97 34.92 17.49 7.25
CA GLN A 97 33.56 17.64 6.79
C GLN A 97 32.66 16.60 7.48
N PRO A 98 31.40 16.95 7.82
CA PRO A 98 30.46 15.99 8.40
C PRO A 98 30.25 14.81 7.43
N PRO A 99 29.96 13.59 7.92
CA PRO A 99 29.73 12.44 7.06
C PRO A 99 28.54 12.73 6.15
N SER A 100 28.84 12.94 4.88
CA SER A 100 27.85 13.15 3.83
C SER A 100 26.98 11.89 3.74
N THR A 101 25.72 11.99 4.16
CA THR A 101 24.66 10.99 3.99
C THR A 101 24.21 10.92 2.53
N VAL A 102 25.12 10.57 1.62
CA VAL A 102 24.76 10.15 0.27
C VAL A 102 24.62 8.64 0.29
N PRO A 103 23.44 8.06 0.01
CA PRO A 103 23.31 6.62 -0.13
C PRO A 103 24.19 6.17 -1.30
N GLN A 104 25.14 5.29 -1.02
CA GLN A 104 25.98 4.66 -2.04
C GLN A 104 25.07 3.85 -2.99
N PRO A 105 25.12 4.05 -4.32
CA PRO A 105 24.33 3.26 -5.25
C PRO A 105 24.78 1.80 -5.17
N LEU A 106 23.87 0.91 -4.76
CA LEU A 106 24.16 -0.51 -4.64
C LEU A 106 24.27 -1.14 -6.03
N LEU A 107 25.46 -1.67 -6.29
CA LEU A 107 25.90 -2.30 -7.53
C LEU A 107 25.35 -3.73 -7.62
N LEU A 108 24.94 -4.15 -8.82
CA LEU A 108 24.84 -5.57 -9.12
C LEU A 108 26.26 -6.14 -9.19
N PRO A 109 26.59 -7.24 -8.50
CA PRO A 109 27.83 -7.95 -8.75
C PRO A 109 27.87 -8.45 -10.21
N PRO A 110 29.01 -8.33 -10.92
CA PRO A 110 29.17 -8.96 -12.22
C PRO A 110 29.03 -10.48 -12.05
N GLY A 111 27.98 -11.08 -12.62
CA GLY A 111 27.69 -12.52 -12.52
C GLY A 111 26.23 -12.92 -12.27
N THR A 112 25.32 -11.96 -12.06
CA THR A 112 23.93 -12.23 -11.62
C THR A 112 22.98 -12.82 -12.71
N GLY A 113 23.49 -13.45 -13.77
CA GLY A 113 22.67 -14.19 -14.75
C GLY A 113 21.75 -13.36 -15.65
N GLY A 114 21.91 -12.03 -15.69
CA GLY A 114 21.12 -11.14 -16.56
C GLY A 114 21.68 -11.03 -17.98
N ARG A 115 20.85 -10.60 -18.93
CA ARG A 115 21.27 -10.24 -20.31
C ARG A 115 21.19 -8.72 -20.51
N PRO A 116 22.16 -8.08 -21.19
CA PRO A 116 22.04 -6.67 -21.54
C PRO A 116 20.89 -6.46 -22.54
N LEU A 117 20.25 -5.29 -22.48
CA LEU A 117 19.24 -4.90 -23.46
C LEU A 117 19.90 -4.69 -24.82
N SER A 118 19.46 -5.43 -25.85
CA SER A 118 20.00 -5.27 -27.20
C SER A 118 19.49 -3.97 -27.85
N PRO A 119 20.27 -3.33 -28.74
CA PRO A 119 19.85 -2.12 -29.43
C PRO A 119 18.55 -2.28 -30.23
N ASP A 120 18.36 -3.44 -30.89
CA ASP A 120 17.16 -3.71 -31.68
C ASP A 120 15.91 -3.81 -30.79
N THR A 121 16.03 -4.50 -29.65
CA THR A 121 14.95 -4.59 -28.67
C THR A 121 14.68 -3.24 -28.00
N ALA A 122 15.71 -2.43 -27.74
CA ALA A 122 15.54 -1.07 -27.25
C ALA A 122 14.76 -0.19 -28.24
N MET A 123 15.06 -0.28 -29.54
CA MET A 123 14.33 0.45 -30.57
C MET A 123 12.85 0.02 -30.65
N GLY A 124 12.57 -1.29 -30.59
CA GLY A 124 11.20 -1.82 -30.52
C GLY A 124 10.44 -1.31 -29.29
N LEU A 125 11.09 -1.29 -28.14
CA LEU A 125 10.55 -0.76 -26.89
C LEU A 125 10.21 0.74 -27.01
N GLN A 126 11.11 1.55 -27.56
CA GLN A 126 10.86 2.98 -27.75
C GLN A 126 9.69 3.23 -28.70
N LYS A 127 9.59 2.43 -29.78
CA LYS A 127 8.48 2.52 -30.73
C LYS A 127 7.13 2.19 -30.08
N LEU A 128 7.06 1.21 -29.18
CA LEU A 128 5.83 0.89 -28.45
C LEU A 128 5.45 1.98 -27.44
N LEU A 129 6.44 2.57 -26.77
CA LEU A 129 6.22 3.59 -25.75
C LEU A 129 5.79 4.94 -26.33
N PHE A 130 6.49 5.41 -27.37
CA PHE A 130 6.38 6.76 -27.89
C PHE A 130 5.85 6.82 -29.34
N GLY A 131 5.65 5.67 -29.99
CA GLY A 131 5.29 5.62 -31.40
C GLY A 131 6.45 6.10 -32.28
N ASN A 132 6.13 6.96 -33.25
CA ASN A 132 7.11 7.56 -34.16
C ASN A 132 7.66 8.91 -33.65
N THR A 133 7.38 9.26 -32.39
CA THR A 133 7.88 10.52 -31.79
C THR A 133 9.29 10.34 -31.24
N THR A 134 10.01 11.45 -31.05
CA THR A 134 11.36 11.40 -30.47
C THR A 134 11.28 10.83 -29.04
N PRO A 135 11.98 9.70 -28.75
CA PRO A 135 11.83 9.01 -27.48
C PRO A 135 12.54 9.79 -26.38
N LEU A 136 11.79 10.59 -25.65
CA LEU A 136 12.28 11.44 -24.58
C LEU A 136 11.33 11.36 -23.39
N PHE A 137 11.78 10.69 -22.34
CA PHE A 137 11.14 10.83 -21.03
C PHE A 137 11.35 12.26 -20.52
N SER A 138 10.31 12.84 -19.91
CA SER A 138 10.45 14.13 -19.25
C SER A 138 11.35 14.02 -18.01
N CYS A 139 11.86 15.16 -17.51
CA CYS A 139 12.64 15.19 -16.27
C CYS A 139 11.85 14.62 -15.06
N GLU A 140 10.52 14.73 -15.10
CA GLU A 140 9.64 14.14 -14.08
C GLU A 140 9.73 12.61 -14.09
N TRP A 141 9.65 11.99 -15.27
CA TRP A 141 9.79 10.54 -15.42
C TRP A 141 11.18 10.06 -15.01
N ALA A 142 12.22 10.82 -15.38
CA ALA A 142 13.59 10.52 -14.97
C ALA A 142 13.75 10.58 -13.44
N ALA A 143 13.13 11.55 -12.75
CA ALA A 143 13.22 11.64 -11.30
C ALA A 143 12.31 10.63 -10.56
N ALA A 144 11.35 10.00 -11.24
CA ALA A 144 10.32 9.19 -10.61
C ALA A 144 10.84 7.84 -10.10
N HIS A 145 10.52 7.57 -8.84
CA HIS A 145 10.85 6.35 -8.10
C HIS A 145 9.76 6.05 -7.08
N PHE A 146 9.73 4.84 -6.53
CA PHE A 146 8.73 4.41 -5.56
C PHE A 146 9.08 4.91 -4.15
N ARG A 147 8.82 6.20 -3.92
CA ARG A 147 9.07 6.86 -2.64
C ARG A 147 7.90 6.68 -1.69
N PHE A 148 8.12 5.98 -0.58
CA PHE A 148 7.15 5.95 0.51
C PHE A 148 7.19 7.25 1.33
N ARG A 149 6.06 7.54 1.99
CA ARG A 149 6.00 8.49 3.11
C ARG A 149 6.80 7.98 4.32
N GLN A 150 6.94 8.84 5.32
CA GLN A 150 7.68 8.54 6.53
C GLN A 150 7.14 7.27 7.21
N PRO A 151 8.00 6.32 7.61
CA PRO A 151 7.58 5.15 8.38
C PRO A 151 6.89 5.54 9.68
N HIS A 152 5.97 4.71 10.17
CA HIS A 152 5.22 4.94 11.42
C HIS A 152 4.49 6.30 11.48
N SER A 153 3.90 6.72 10.36
CA SER A 153 3.05 7.92 10.23
C SER A 153 1.68 7.54 9.67
N ASP A 154 0.71 8.45 9.71
CA ASP A 154 -0.66 8.25 9.20
C ASP A 154 -0.72 7.73 7.76
N LEU A 155 0.32 7.99 6.96
CA LEU A 155 0.44 7.57 5.57
C LEU A 155 1.65 6.65 5.33
N ALA A 156 2.17 5.95 6.35
CA ALA A 156 3.36 5.11 6.22
C ALA A 156 3.27 4.05 5.12
N TYR A 157 2.07 3.56 4.84
CA TYR A 157 1.79 2.60 3.76
C TYR A 157 1.80 3.22 2.34
N ALA A 158 1.91 4.53 2.23
CA ALA A 158 1.56 5.26 1.01
C ALA A 158 2.78 5.76 0.22
N LEU A 159 2.71 5.63 -1.10
CA LEU A 159 3.65 6.21 -2.05
C LEU A 159 3.32 7.67 -2.32
N GLN A 160 4.33 8.53 -2.29
CA GLN A 160 4.22 9.92 -2.67
C GLN A 160 4.23 10.07 -4.20
N ALA A 161 3.27 10.80 -4.77
CA ALA A 161 3.17 11.03 -6.21
C ALA A 161 3.08 12.52 -6.58
N GLY A 162 4.01 12.98 -7.40
CA GLY A 162 4.02 14.32 -7.98
C GLY A 162 2.81 14.59 -8.89
N LYS A 163 2.65 15.85 -9.33
CA LYS A 163 1.50 16.32 -10.15
C LYS A 163 1.59 15.96 -11.65
N GLY A 164 2.30 14.89 -12.01
CA GLY A 164 2.53 14.59 -13.42
C GLY A 164 2.26 13.15 -13.83
N GLY A 165 2.76 12.78 -15.01
CA GLY A 165 2.27 11.62 -15.77
C GLY A 165 2.67 10.26 -15.19
N THR A 166 3.59 10.23 -14.23
CA THR A 166 4.01 9.01 -13.51
C THR A 166 3.03 8.61 -12.40
N ARG A 167 2.15 9.53 -11.98
CA ARG A 167 1.18 9.30 -10.90
C ARG A 167 0.28 8.10 -11.16
N ALA A 168 -0.12 7.88 -12.42
CA ALA A 168 -0.94 6.74 -12.81
C ALA A 168 -0.28 5.40 -12.40
N VAL A 169 1.01 5.23 -12.73
CA VAL A 169 1.79 4.04 -12.39
C VAL A 169 1.95 3.91 -10.87
N LEU A 170 2.31 5.01 -10.19
CA LEU A 170 2.49 5.02 -8.74
C LEU A 170 1.20 4.64 -7.99
N MET A 171 0.05 5.15 -8.42
CA MET A 171 -1.24 4.84 -7.78
C MET A 171 -1.73 3.43 -8.10
N ALA A 172 -1.46 2.91 -9.30
CA ALA A 172 -1.76 1.52 -9.62
C ALA A 172 -0.95 0.56 -8.72
N VAL A 173 0.35 0.81 -8.55
CA VAL A 173 1.19 0.03 -7.62
C VAL A 173 0.76 0.24 -6.17
N GLN A 174 0.37 1.47 -5.78
CA GLN A 174 -0.16 1.74 -4.44
C GLN A 174 -1.39 0.90 -4.12
N ALA A 175 -2.28 0.67 -5.09
CA ALA A 175 -3.44 -0.19 -4.91
C ALA A 175 -3.02 -1.65 -4.62
N HIS A 176 -2.02 -2.17 -5.33
CA HIS A 176 -1.46 -3.50 -5.06
C HIS A 176 -0.75 -3.58 -3.71
N ILE A 177 -0.04 -2.52 -3.29
CA ILE A 177 0.56 -2.42 -1.95
C ILE A 177 -0.50 -2.52 -0.85
N ILE A 178 -1.57 -1.73 -0.97
CA ILE A 178 -2.70 -1.74 0.00
C ILE A 178 -3.33 -3.13 0.02
N THR A 179 -3.52 -3.74 -1.15
CA THR A 179 -4.06 -5.10 -1.29
C THR A 179 -3.23 -6.10 -0.49
N TYR A 180 -1.91 -6.10 -0.67
CA TYR A 180 -1.00 -6.98 0.06
C TYR A 180 -1.05 -6.73 1.57
N LEU A 181 -0.96 -5.47 1.98
CA LEU A 181 -0.90 -5.08 3.39
C LEU A 181 -2.19 -5.37 4.16
N LEU A 182 -3.35 -5.26 3.51
CA LEU A 182 -4.65 -5.50 4.15
C LEU A 182 -5.11 -6.95 4.04
N PHE A 183 -4.88 -7.66 2.93
CA PHE A 183 -5.60 -8.90 2.65
C PHE A 183 -4.75 -10.13 2.39
N THR A 184 -3.50 -9.96 1.95
CA THR A 184 -2.64 -11.10 1.59
C THR A 184 -1.67 -11.47 2.70
N ARG A 185 -1.17 -10.47 3.44
CA ARG A 185 -0.24 -10.71 4.54
C ARG A 185 -0.97 -11.41 5.70
N ASP A 186 -0.48 -12.58 6.08
CA ASP A 186 -1.06 -13.46 7.08
C ASP A 186 -1.14 -12.76 8.46
N THR A 187 -2.30 -12.18 8.75
CA THR A 187 -2.53 -11.41 9.97
C THR A 187 -4.02 -11.35 10.31
N GLU A 188 -4.34 -11.33 11.61
CA GLU A 188 -5.69 -11.64 12.11
C GLU A 188 -6.77 -10.54 11.91
N TYR A 189 -6.41 -9.30 11.49
CA TYR A 189 -7.39 -8.20 11.39
C TYR A 189 -7.05 -7.13 10.32
N THR A 190 -8.04 -6.66 9.57
CA THR A 190 -7.88 -5.63 8.52
C THR A 190 -8.24 -4.23 9.04
N HIS A 191 -7.31 -3.56 9.73
CA HIS A 191 -7.54 -2.20 10.27
C HIS A 191 -6.64 -1.14 9.64
N LEU A 192 -7.19 0.07 9.46
CA LEU A 192 -6.46 1.24 8.95
C LEU A 192 -5.24 1.56 9.83
N ASP A 193 -5.35 1.43 11.16
CA ASP A 193 -4.27 1.68 12.11
C ASP A 193 -3.00 0.87 11.81
N ARG A 194 -3.13 -0.34 11.23
CA ARG A 194 -1.97 -1.15 10.83
C ARG A 194 -1.20 -0.51 9.69
N LEU A 195 -1.89 0.14 8.76
CA LEU A 195 -1.28 0.85 7.65
C LEU A 195 -0.45 2.06 8.16
N CYS A 196 -0.83 2.65 9.29
CA CYS A 196 -0.08 3.74 9.92
C CYS A 196 1.18 3.25 10.66
N ARG A 197 1.21 1.99 11.10
CA ARG A 197 2.33 1.40 11.88
C ARG A 197 3.41 0.73 11.01
N ILE A 198 3.31 0.84 9.69
CA ILE A 198 4.25 0.20 8.77
C ILE A 198 5.65 0.82 8.91
N GLY A 199 6.63 -0.03 9.17
CA GLY A 199 8.05 0.32 9.22
C GLY A 199 8.73 0.29 7.84
N GLN A 200 10.00 0.71 7.81
CA GLN A 200 10.75 0.81 6.54
C GLN A 200 10.98 -0.56 5.86
N ARG A 201 11.12 -1.62 6.65
CA ARG A 201 11.29 -2.99 6.17
C ARG A 201 10.00 -3.50 5.53
N GLU A 202 8.86 -3.29 6.20
CA GLU A 202 7.54 -3.66 5.69
C GLU A 202 7.18 -2.89 4.41
N GLN A 203 7.53 -1.60 4.33
CA GLN A 203 7.38 -0.82 3.08
C GLN A 203 8.14 -1.48 1.91
N GLY A 204 9.40 -1.86 2.14
CA GLY A 204 10.23 -2.51 1.13
C GLY A 204 9.66 -3.85 0.69
N GLN A 205 9.24 -4.68 1.66
CA GLN A 205 8.60 -5.96 1.37
C GLN A 205 7.28 -5.80 0.62
N ALA A 206 6.42 -4.89 1.04
CA ALA A 206 5.13 -4.65 0.40
C ALA A 206 5.30 -4.15 -1.05
N LEU A 207 6.27 -3.28 -1.30
CA LEU A 207 6.61 -2.87 -2.66
C LEU A 207 7.13 -4.06 -3.47
N ALA A 208 8.07 -4.84 -2.95
CA ALA A 208 8.63 -5.97 -3.68
C ALA A 208 7.56 -7.00 -4.07
N VAL A 209 6.64 -7.32 -3.16
CA VAL A 209 5.49 -8.19 -3.45
C VAL A 209 4.59 -7.56 -4.49
N ALA A 210 4.20 -6.30 -4.35
CA ALA A 210 3.32 -5.62 -5.31
C ALA A 210 3.93 -5.57 -6.72
N LEU A 211 5.21 -5.26 -6.85
CA LEU A 211 5.91 -5.27 -8.14
C LEU A 211 5.97 -6.69 -8.72
N ALA A 212 6.34 -7.69 -7.91
CA ALA A 212 6.44 -9.08 -8.35
C ALA A 212 5.09 -9.64 -8.83
N GLU A 213 4.01 -9.39 -8.09
CA GLU A 213 2.64 -9.79 -8.46
C GLU A 213 2.22 -9.16 -9.79
N THR A 214 2.48 -7.86 -9.96
CA THR A 214 2.11 -7.14 -11.19
C THR A 214 2.90 -7.66 -12.40
N LEU A 215 4.20 -7.90 -12.24
CA LEU A 215 5.04 -8.47 -13.30
C LEU A 215 4.62 -9.90 -13.66
N TRP A 216 4.31 -10.71 -12.65
CA TRP A 216 3.85 -12.08 -12.84
C TRP A 216 2.49 -12.15 -13.56
N ALA A 217 1.57 -11.24 -13.21
CA ALA A 217 0.30 -11.09 -13.91
C ALA A 217 0.49 -10.67 -15.37
N ALA A 218 1.39 -9.71 -15.64
CA ALA A 218 1.74 -9.31 -17.01
C ALA A 218 2.33 -10.45 -17.84
N GLY A 219 3.12 -11.33 -17.21
CA GLY A 219 3.61 -12.56 -17.85
C GLY A 219 2.57 -13.67 -18.03
N GLY A 220 1.29 -13.43 -17.69
CA GLY A 220 0.22 -14.42 -17.77
C GLY A 220 0.37 -15.56 -16.76
N GLY A 221 1.11 -15.34 -15.67
CA GLY A 221 1.30 -16.34 -14.60
C GLY A 221 2.40 -17.37 -14.87
N GLY A 222 3.21 -17.21 -15.92
CA GLY A 222 4.28 -18.15 -16.27
C GLY A 222 5.68 -17.57 -16.38
N ARG A 223 5.84 -16.23 -16.33
CA ARG A 223 7.14 -15.57 -16.41
C ARG A 223 7.11 -14.19 -15.76
N ALA A 224 8.28 -13.71 -15.34
CA ALA A 224 8.51 -12.30 -15.01
C ALA A 224 9.91 -11.88 -15.49
N VAL A 225 10.03 -10.63 -15.93
CA VAL A 225 11.30 -10.02 -16.30
C VAL A 225 11.51 -8.77 -15.45
N VAL A 226 12.68 -8.65 -14.84
CA VAL A 226 13.08 -7.51 -14.01
C VAL A 226 14.20 -6.75 -14.71
N CYS A 227 14.02 -5.45 -14.89
CA CYS A 227 15.00 -4.54 -15.47
C CYS A 227 15.75 -3.79 -14.36
N LEU A 228 17.08 -3.86 -14.36
CA LEU A 228 17.94 -3.10 -13.45
C LEU A 228 19.06 -2.39 -14.23
N THR A 229 19.71 -1.41 -13.61
CA THR A 229 20.86 -0.70 -14.20
C THR A 229 22.18 -1.12 -13.52
N THR A 230 23.27 -1.18 -14.28
CA THR A 230 24.57 -1.71 -13.81
C THR A 230 25.60 -0.69 -13.32
N THR A 231 25.45 0.62 -13.52
CA THR A 231 26.53 1.59 -13.21
C THR A 231 26.14 2.76 -12.32
N ALA A 232 26.93 2.92 -11.26
CA ALA A 232 27.06 4.15 -10.47
C ALA A 232 27.93 5.17 -11.22
N GLY A 233 27.59 6.46 -11.13
CA GLY A 233 28.60 7.51 -11.32
C GLY A 233 28.45 8.46 -12.51
N THR A 234 27.27 8.66 -13.08
CA THR A 234 27.03 9.94 -13.77
C THR A 234 25.65 10.43 -13.45
N THR A 235 25.60 11.43 -12.57
CA THR A 235 24.43 12.30 -12.45
C THR A 235 24.04 12.71 -13.86
N MET A 236 22.89 12.23 -14.33
CA MET A 236 22.39 12.62 -15.64
C MET A 236 22.25 14.15 -15.68
N PRO A 237 22.55 14.81 -16.82
CA PRO A 237 22.25 16.22 -16.97
C PRO A 237 20.77 16.42 -16.68
N ARG A 238 20.46 17.41 -15.84
CA ARG A 238 19.11 17.72 -15.34
C ARG A 238 18.12 18.18 -16.42
N ALA A 239 18.50 18.07 -17.70
CA ALA A 239 17.78 18.52 -18.88
C ALA A 239 17.75 17.42 -19.96
N GLY A 240 16.54 16.95 -20.29
CA GLY A 240 16.23 16.23 -21.53
C GLY A 240 17.12 15.02 -21.85
N CYS A 241 16.92 13.89 -21.15
CA CYS A 241 17.62 12.67 -21.46
C CYS A 241 17.08 12.04 -22.75
N ARG A 242 17.90 12.02 -23.80
CA ARG A 242 17.71 11.14 -24.95
C ARG A 242 17.68 9.69 -24.43
N ALA A 243 16.62 8.95 -24.75
CA ALA A 243 16.34 7.65 -24.13
C ALA A 243 17.41 6.58 -24.46
N ASP A 244 18.21 6.82 -25.50
CA ASP A 244 19.29 5.97 -25.99
C ASP A 244 20.39 5.73 -24.93
N ALA A 245 20.89 6.77 -24.27
CA ALA A 245 21.96 6.63 -23.27
C ALA A 245 21.54 5.89 -21.98
N PHE A 246 20.24 5.86 -21.68
CA PHE A 246 19.68 5.17 -20.52
C PHE A 246 19.43 3.69 -20.83
N THR A 247 18.91 3.37 -22.02
CA THR A 247 18.61 1.98 -22.42
C THR A 247 19.84 1.09 -22.50
N ASP A 248 21.00 1.64 -22.87
CA ASP A 248 22.25 0.88 -23.02
C ASP A 248 22.78 0.30 -21.70
N ARG A 249 22.30 0.80 -20.56
CA ARG A 249 22.75 0.39 -19.22
C ARG A 249 21.81 -0.60 -18.55
N ILE A 250 20.76 -1.04 -19.25
CA ILE A 250 19.69 -1.87 -18.69
C ILE A 250 20.02 -3.35 -18.88
N TRP A 251 19.85 -4.09 -17.80
CA TRP A 251 19.97 -5.54 -17.75
C TRP A 251 18.63 -6.18 -17.43
N LEU A 252 18.34 -7.25 -18.15
CA LEU A 252 17.12 -8.03 -18.08
C LEU A 252 17.40 -9.32 -17.32
N PHE A 253 16.63 -9.56 -16.27
CA PHE A 253 16.67 -10.80 -15.48
C PHE A 253 15.33 -11.51 -15.65
N GLU A 254 15.36 -12.73 -16.14
CA GLU A 254 14.15 -13.50 -16.48
C GLU A 254 13.94 -14.63 -15.46
N PHE A 255 12.70 -14.77 -15.01
CA PHE A 255 12.30 -15.73 -13.98
C PHE A 255 11.09 -16.53 -14.45
N SER A 256 11.15 -17.85 -14.26
CA SER A 256 10.05 -18.80 -14.49
C SER A 256 9.29 -19.16 -13.21
N GLU A 257 9.70 -18.63 -12.06
CA GLU A 257 9.05 -18.85 -10.77
C GLU A 257 8.77 -17.52 -10.08
N LYS A 258 7.53 -17.36 -9.60
CA LYS A 258 7.08 -16.15 -8.92
C LYS A 258 7.87 -15.86 -7.64
N ALA A 259 8.14 -16.91 -6.85
CA ALA A 259 8.88 -16.78 -5.59
C ALA A 259 10.30 -16.27 -5.82
N ALA A 260 11.01 -16.82 -6.82
CA ALA A 260 12.35 -16.36 -7.20
C ALA A 260 12.36 -14.91 -7.69
N ALA A 261 11.37 -14.51 -8.51
CA ALA A 261 11.23 -13.12 -8.95
C ALA A 261 10.99 -12.17 -7.76
N GLN A 262 10.12 -12.56 -6.82
CA GLN A 262 9.82 -11.78 -5.63
C GLN A 262 11.05 -11.64 -4.71
N GLU A 263 11.79 -12.72 -4.50
CA GLU A 263 13.04 -12.70 -3.72
C GLU A 263 14.07 -11.78 -4.37
N PHE A 264 14.29 -11.91 -5.69
CA PHE A 264 15.19 -11.05 -6.44
C PHE A 264 14.82 -9.57 -6.33
N ILE A 265 13.54 -9.22 -6.49
CA ILE A 265 13.06 -7.84 -6.33
C ILE A 265 13.23 -7.37 -4.89
N SER A 266 13.01 -8.24 -3.90
CA SER A 266 13.19 -7.91 -2.49
C SER A 266 14.65 -7.56 -2.17
N HIS A 267 15.61 -8.30 -2.71
CA HIS A 267 17.04 -8.00 -2.59
C HIS A 267 17.44 -6.70 -3.29
N HIS A 268 16.79 -6.35 -4.41
CA HIS A 268 17.12 -5.18 -5.23
C HIS A 268 16.07 -4.05 -5.12
N VAL A 269 15.25 -4.03 -4.06
CA VAL A 269 14.12 -3.09 -3.95
C VAL A 269 14.56 -1.63 -3.98
N ASN A 270 15.78 -1.35 -3.54
CA ASN A 270 16.37 0.00 -3.54
C ASN A 270 16.64 0.54 -4.96
N CYS A 271 16.78 -0.33 -5.98
CA CYS A 271 16.82 0.10 -7.38
C CYS A 271 15.51 0.78 -7.81
N PHE A 272 14.40 0.43 -7.17
CA PHE A 272 13.09 1.04 -7.44
C PHE A 272 12.75 2.20 -6.50
N ARG A 273 13.31 2.20 -5.28
CA ARG A 273 13.00 3.19 -4.22
C ARG A 273 13.93 4.39 -4.16
N CYS A 274 15.19 4.25 -4.54
CA CYS A 274 16.17 5.32 -4.36
C CYS A 274 16.03 6.40 -5.45
N GLU A 275 16.23 7.65 -5.04
CA GLU A 275 16.25 8.78 -5.94
C GLU A 275 17.38 8.65 -6.97
N GLY A 276 17.11 9.03 -8.22
CA GLY A 276 18.08 8.95 -9.32
C GLY A 276 18.19 7.60 -10.02
N ASN A 277 17.53 6.54 -9.52
CA ASN A 277 17.57 5.21 -10.16
C ASN A 277 16.51 4.99 -11.23
N HIS A 278 15.66 5.98 -11.53
CA HIS A 278 14.62 5.88 -12.55
C HIS A 278 13.63 4.72 -12.31
N GLY A 279 13.31 4.45 -11.04
CA GLY A 279 12.59 3.24 -10.61
C GLY A 279 11.26 3.00 -11.32
N VAL A 280 10.51 4.06 -11.66
CA VAL A 280 9.23 3.93 -12.39
C VAL A 280 9.46 3.51 -13.85
N ILE A 281 10.51 4.02 -14.51
CA ILE A 281 10.87 3.62 -15.87
C ILE A 281 11.33 2.16 -15.88
N LEU A 282 12.21 1.78 -14.93
CA LEU A 282 12.67 0.40 -14.80
C LEU A 282 11.51 -0.58 -14.59
N PHE A 283 10.55 -0.22 -13.75
CA PHE A 283 9.35 -1.02 -13.56
C PHE A 283 8.48 -1.11 -14.81
N LEU A 284 8.26 0.00 -15.52
CA LEU A 284 7.52 0.00 -16.77
C LEU A 284 8.17 -0.93 -17.82
N TYR A 285 9.49 -0.88 -17.94
CA TYR A 285 10.22 -1.77 -18.85
C TYR A 285 10.09 -3.23 -18.41
N SER A 286 10.22 -3.49 -17.12
CA SER A 286 10.03 -4.83 -16.53
C SER A 286 8.65 -5.40 -16.90
N LEU A 287 7.59 -4.58 -16.84
CA LEU A 287 6.23 -4.99 -17.23
C LEU A 287 6.14 -5.36 -18.71
N LEU A 288 6.68 -4.51 -19.58
CA LEU A 288 6.63 -4.73 -21.03
C LEU A 288 7.41 -5.98 -21.44
N PHE A 289 8.57 -6.24 -20.83
CA PHE A 289 9.33 -7.45 -21.09
C PHE A 289 8.72 -8.70 -20.46
N SER A 290 8.04 -8.57 -19.32
CA SER A 290 7.28 -9.68 -18.73
C SER A 290 6.13 -10.11 -19.65
N ARG A 291 5.42 -9.13 -20.23
CA ARG A 291 4.35 -9.38 -21.22
C ARG A 291 4.90 -9.79 -22.59
N THR A 292 6.12 -9.40 -22.95
CA THR A 292 6.76 -9.42 -24.29
C THR A 292 6.29 -8.32 -25.23
N LEU A 293 7.19 -7.81 -26.07
CA LEU A 293 6.88 -6.70 -26.98
C LEU A 293 5.86 -7.12 -28.04
N GLU A 294 5.93 -8.37 -28.50
CA GLU A 294 5.02 -8.94 -29.49
C GLU A 294 3.58 -9.00 -28.95
N ARG A 295 3.40 -9.55 -27.74
CA ARG A 295 2.08 -9.62 -27.10
C ARG A 295 1.55 -8.25 -26.69
N VAL A 296 2.43 -7.32 -26.30
CA VAL A 296 2.03 -5.94 -26.03
C VAL A 296 1.48 -5.30 -27.31
N GLN A 297 2.15 -5.51 -28.45
CA GLN A 297 1.69 -5.03 -29.75
C GLN A 297 0.36 -5.67 -30.16
N GLU A 298 0.19 -6.98 -29.93
CA GLU A 298 -1.08 -7.69 -30.14
C GLU A 298 -2.22 -7.13 -29.26
N ASP A 299 -1.94 -6.86 -27.98
CA ASP A 299 -2.91 -6.33 -27.01
C ASP A 299 -3.41 -4.92 -27.41
N LEU A 300 -2.49 -4.10 -27.92
CA LEU A 300 -2.74 -2.73 -28.40
C LEU A 300 -3.55 -2.70 -29.69
N GLY A 301 -3.30 -3.62 -30.63
CA GLY A 301 -3.90 -3.58 -31.97
C GLY A 301 -3.57 -2.27 -32.70
N ASP A 302 -4.57 -1.62 -33.28
CA ASP A 302 -4.44 -0.33 -33.99
C ASP A 302 -4.38 0.90 -33.06
N THR A 303 -4.24 0.70 -31.75
CA THR A 303 -4.28 1.79 -30.77
C THR A 303 -2.99 2.62 -30.78
N ALA A 304 -3.12 3.90 -30.42
CA ALA A 304 -2.05 4.85 -30.15
C ALA A 304 -0.96 4.30 -29.17
N PRO A 305 0.25 4.92 -29.11
CA PRO A 305 1.33 4.47 -28.24
C PRO A 305 0.96 4.37 -26.76
N LEU A 306 1.75 3.60 -26.00
CA LEU A 306 1.52 3.40 -24.55
C LEU A 306 1.61 4.69 -23.74
N LEU A 307 2.42 5.65 -24.18
CA LEU A 307 2.53 6.97 -23.56
C LEU A 307 2.03 8.04 -24.53
N ASN A 308 1.23 8.95 -24.00
CA ASN A 308 0.82 10.15 -24.73
C ASN A 308 1.76 11.30 -24.40
N VAL A 309 2.39 11.86 -25.43
CA VAL A 309 3.28 13.02 -25.33
C VAL A 309 2.52 14.25 -25.82
N SER A 310 2.20 15.16 -24.91
CA SER A 310 1.47 16.39 -25.21
C SER A 310 2.17 17.57 -24.55
N SER A 311 2.61 18.55 -25.35
CA SER A 311 3.23 19.80 -24.87
C SER A 311 4.36 19.61 -23.84
N GLY A 312 5.20 18.59 -24.03
CA GLY A 312 6.33 18.27 -23.13
C GLY A 312 5.95 17.42 -21.91
N ASN A 313 4.66 17.14 -21.69
CA ASN A 313 4.19 16.22 -20.66
C ASN A 313 3.99 14.83 -21.26
N VAL A 314 4.53 13.82 -20.57
CA VAL A 314 4.37 12.40 -20.93
C VAL A 314 3.39 11.77 -19.95
N THR A 315 2.24 11.30 -20.43
CA THR A 315 1.17 10.72 -19.60
C THR A 315 0.88 9.28 -20.01
N CYS A 316 0.44 8.45 -19.06
CA CYS A 316 0.07 7.07 -19.34
C CYS A 316 -1.26 6.99 -20.09
N THR A 317 -1.35 6.16 -21.14
CA THR A 317 -2.64 5.82 -21.76
C THR A 317 -3.37 4.74 -20.97
N GLU A 318 -4.62 4.48 -21.35
CA GLU A 318 -5.42 3.39 -20.78
C GLU A 318 -4.79 2.01 -21.00
N ALA A 319 -4.01 1.83 -22.06
CA ALA A 319 -3.30 0.58 -22.30
C ALA A 319 -2.32 0.26 -21.17
N VAL A 320 -1.60 1.28 -20.67
CA VAL A 320 -0.67 1.12 -19.53
C VAL A 320 -1.43 0.83 -18.23
N LEU A 321 -2.56 1.51 -18.00
CA LEU A 321 -3.41 1.23 -16.84
C LEU A 321 -3.97 -0.19 -16.87
N SER A 322 -4.41 -0.65 -18.04
CA SER A 322 -4.89 -2.02 -18.24
C SER A 322 -3.78 -3.02 -17.93
N LEU A 323 -2.56 -2.78 -18.46
CA LEU A 323 -1.41 -3.64 -18.21
C LEU A 323 -1.07 -3.75 -16.72
N LEU A 324 -1.17 -2.66 -15.97
CA LEU A 324 -0.92 -2.62 -14.52
C LEU A 324 -1.99 -3.33 -13.68
N LEU A 325 -3.23 -3.41 -14.18
CA LEU A 325 -4.37 -3.96 -13.43
C LEU A 325 -4.69 -5.41 -13.82
N THR A 326 -4.62 -5.74 -15.10
CA THR A 326 -5.03 -7.03 -15.67
C THR A 326 -3.86 -7.85 -16.21
N GLY A 327 -2.70 -7.21 -16.41
CA GLY A 327 -1.56 -7.84 -17.07
C GLY A 327 -1.63 -7.83 -18.60
N ARG A 328 -2.62 -7.16 -19.22
CA ARG A 328 -2.70 -6.98 -20.68
C ARG A 328 -2.78 -5.52 -21.07
N ALA A 329 -2.08 -5.14 -22.14
CA ALA A 329 -2.05 -3.76 -22.60
C ALA A 329 -3.26 -3.39 -23.49
N SER A 330 -4.46 -3.89 -23.16
CA SER A 330 -5.66 -3.69 -23.97
C SER A 330 -6.63 -2.71 -23.30
N PRO A 331 -6.84 -1.50 -23.84
CA PRO A 331 -7.83 -0.55 -23.32
C PRO A 331 -9.27 -1.10 -23.34
N ARG A 332 -9.56 -2.06 -24.22
CA ARG A 332 -10.87 -2.70 -24.31
C ARG A 332 -11.24 -3.47 -23.05
N GLU A 333 -10.29 -3.95 -22.27
CA GLU A 333 -10.55 -4.61 -20.98
C GLU A 333 -10.98 -3.60 -19.89
N LEU A 334 -10.56 -2.34 -20.02
CA LEU A 334 -11.05 -1.24 -19.18
C LEU A 334 -12.44 -0.79 -19.61
N GLY A 335 -12.71 -0.76 -20.93
CA GLY A 335 -13.99 -0.38 -21.50
C GLY A 335 -15.08 -1.46 -21.35
N GLY A 336 -16.32 -1.06 -21.12
CA GLY A 336 -17.50 -1.93 -21.05
C GLY A 336 -18.11 -2.27 -22.42
N GLY A 337 -17.32 -2.23 -23.50
CA GLY A 337 -17.81 -2.52 -24.85
C GLY A 337 -18.33 -3.96 -24.98
N ALA A 338 -19.29 -4.18 -25.89
CA ALA A 338 -20.12 -5.37 -26.08
C ALA A 338 -19.39 -6.70 -26.42
N GLY A 339 -18.08 -6.81 -26.18
CA GLY A 339 -17.37 -8.08 -26.18
C GLY A 339 -17.52 -8.75 -24.82
N GLU A 340 -17.97 -9.99 -24.80
CA GLU A 340 -18.09 -10.86 -23.62
C GLU A 340 -16.72 -11.19 -23.00
N ALA A 341 -15.94 -10.20 -22.58
CA ALA A 341 -14.84 -10.42 -21.66
C ALA A 341 -15.45 -10.72 -20.29
N ARG A 342 -15.88 -11.96 -20.09
CA ARG A 342 -16.04 -12.60 -18.76
C ARG A 342 -14.66 -12.69 -18.10
N GLY A 343 -14.07 -11.53 -17.84
CA GLY A 343 -12.76 -11.41 -17.20
C GLY A 343 -12.84 -11.96 -15.79
N GLN A 344 -11.86 -12.77 -15.41
CA GLN A 344 -11.67 -13.17 -14.03
C GLN A 344 -11.49 -11.90 -13.19
N ARG A 345 -12.19 -11.80 -12.05
CA ARG A 345 -12.08 -10.63 -11.17
C ARG A 345 -10.64 -10.53 -10.66
N GLY A 346 -9.97 -9.43 -10.97
CA GLY A 346 -8.65 -9.12 -10.42
C GLY A 346 -8.72 -8.76 -8.93
N PRO A 347 -7.56 -8.67 -8.24
CA PRO A 347 -7.49 -8.21 -6.87
C PRO A 347 -7.84 -6.71 -6.75
N VAL A 348 -7.44 -5.90 -7.73
CA VAL A 348 -7.67 -4.45 -7.78
C VAL A 348 -8.66 -4.12 -8.89
N GLY A 349 -9.61 -3.25 -8.60
CA GLY A 349 -10.60 -2.74 -9.55
C GLY A 349 -10.23 -1.38 -10.15
N PHE A 350 -11.09 -0.88 -11.02
CA PHE A 350 -10.96 0.45 -11.61
C PHE A 350 -12.31 1.17 -11.59
N LEU A 351 -12.29 2.43 -11.17
CA LEU A 351 -13.44 3.33 -11.24
C LEU A 351 -13.00 4.57 -12.02
N ARG A 352 -13.75 4.93 -13.06
CA ARG A 352 -13.47 6.11 -13.88
C ARG A 352 -14.68 6.99 -13.95
N TRP A 353 -14.45 8.30 -13.90
CA TRP A 353 -15.45 9.29 -14.25
C TRP A 353 -14.90 10.28 -15.27
N GLU A 354 -15.62 10.46 -16.37
CA GLU A 354 -15.38 11.50 -17.35
C GLU A 354 -16.73 12.13 -17.74
N ARG A 355 -16.75 13.44 -18.05
CA ARG A 355 -18.01 14.13 -18.41
C ARG A 355 -18.60 13.62 -19.73
N ALA A 356 -17.78 13.04 -20.60
CA ALA A 356 -18.25 12.37 -21.81
C ALA A 356 -18.80 10.99 -21.41
N ALA A 357 -20.11 10.81 -21.54
CA ALA A 357 -20.89 9.69 -21.00
C ALA A 357 -20.63 8.31 -21.67
N GLU A 358 -19.57 8.15 -22.46
CA GLU A 358 -19.44 7.04 -23.41
C GLU A 358 -18.48 5.92 -22.94
N LEU A 359 -17.60 6.20 -21.97
CA LEU A 359 -16.54 5.25 -21.58
C LEU A 359 -16.91 4.49 -20.30
N GLN A 360 -17.90 3.59 -20.40
CA GLN A 360 -18.24 2.66 -19.33
C GLN A 360 -17.03 1.81 -18.93
N VAL A 361 -16.82 1.58 -17.63
CA VAL A 361 -15.81 0.64 -17.13
C VAL A 361 -16.38 -0.77 -17.13
N SER A 362 -15.56 -1.76 -17.50
CA SER A 362 -15.97 -3.16 -17.52
C SER A 362 -16.53 -3.61 -16.16
N PRO A 363 -17.63 -4.41 -16.12
CA PRO A 363 -18.26 -4.82 -14.86
C PRO A 363 -17.32 -5.57 -13.90
N ALA A 364 -16.36 -6.33 -14.46
CA ALA A 364 -15.38 -7.08 -13.67
C ALA A 364 -14.42 -6.16 -12.90
N LEU A 365 -14.02 -5.02 -13.46
CA LEU A 365 -13.17 -4.04 -12.79
C LEU A 365 -13.94 -3.14 -11.82
N ARG A 366 -15.25 -2.95 -12.03
CA ARG A 366 -16.12 -2.25 -11.05
C ARG A 366 -16.34 -3.09 -9.80
N THR A 367 -16.28 -4.41 -9.88
CA THR A 367 -16.47 -5.33 -8.74
C THR A 367 -15.29 -6.29 -8.62
N PRO A 368 -14.12 -5.81 -8.17
CA PRO A 368 -12.93 -6.62 -7.95
C PRO A 368 -13.14 -7.67 -6.84
N ARG A 369 -12.16 -8.56 -6.66
CA ARG A 369 -12.18 -9.57 -5.58
C ARG A 369 -12.00 -8.96 -4.20
N LEU A 370 -11.20 -7.91 -4.10
CA LEU A 370 -10.91 -7.20 -2.86
C LEU A 370 -11.41 -5.76 -3.01
N PRO A 371 -11.86 -5.09 -1.94
CA PRO A 371 -12.44 -3.76 -2.00
C PRO A 371 -11.36 -2.69 -2.19
N VAL A 372 -10.58 -2.76 -3.27
CA VAL A 372 -9.51 -1.81 -3.62
C VAL A 372 -9.70 -1.42 -5.08
N TRP A 373 -9.75 -0.12 -5.35
CA TRP A 373 -9.93 0.44 -6.68
C TRP A 373 -8.89 1.51 -6.97
N LEU A 374 -8.33 1.45 -8.17
CA LEU A 374 -7.71 2.61 -8.77
C LEU A 374 -8.82 3.54 -9.29
N CYS A 375 -8.83 4.79 -8.85
CA CYS A 375 -9.76 5.80 -9.32
C CYS A 375 -9.08 6.69 -10.36
N GLY A 376 -9.63 6.74 -11.57
CA GLY A 376 -9.23 7.62 -12.65
C GLY A 376 -10.22 8.77 -12.84
N VAL A 377 -9.76 9.99 -12.63
CA VAL A 377 -10.44 11.23 -13.00
C VAL A 377 -9.54 11.94 -14.02
N PRO A 378 -10.05 12.71 -15.00
CA PRO A 378 -9.20 13.41 -15.97
C PRO A 378 -8.00 14.12 -15.33
N GLY A 379 -6.79 13.64 -15.69
CA GLY A 379 -5.51 14.15 -15.20
C GLY A 379 -5.13 13.78 -13.75
N ARG A 380 -5.92 12.97 -13.04
CA ARG A 380 -5.70 12.63 -11.63
C ARG A 380 -6.04 11.17 -11.32
N HIS A 381 -5.11 10.50 -10.65
CA HIS A 381 -5.29 9.13 -10.18
C HIS A 381 -5.18 9.10 -8.66
N GLY A 382 -5.94 8.21 -8.02
CA GLY A 382 -5.88 7.95 -6.59
C GLY A 382 -6.36 6.53 -6.29
N VAL A 383 -6.26 6.12 -5.05
CA VAL A 383 -6.71 4.79 -4.61
C VAL A 383 -7.85 4.95 -3.62
N LEU A 384 -8.94 4.24 -3.90
CA LEU A 384 -10.10 4.10 -3.04
C LEU A 384 -10.11 2.67 -2.51
N PHE A 385 -10.28 2.47 -1.21
CA PHE A 385 -10.26 1.12 -0.63
C PHE A 385 -11.14 1.00 0.61
N GLY A 386 -11.72 -0.17 0.80
CA GLY A 386 -12.34 -0.60 2.05
C GLY A 386 -11.37 -1.47 2.85
N THR A 387 -11.65 -1.63 4.14
CA THR A 387 -10.89 -2.51 5.02
C THR A 387 -11.55 -3.87 5.20
N ASP A 388 -12.87 -4.00 5.05
CA ASP A 388 -13.57 -5.28 5.15
C ASP A 388 -13.48 -6.08 3.84
N PRO A 389 -12.78 -7.24 3.79
CA PRO A 389 -12.69 -8.07 2.58
C PRO A 389 -14.06 -8.56 2.09
N ARG A 390 -15.08 -8.60 2.95
CA ARG A 390 -16.42 -9.08 2.61
C ARG A 390 -17.34 -7.98 2.07
N LEU A 391 -16.87 -6.74 1.98
CA LEU A 391 -17.69 -5.60 1.54
C LEU A 391 -18.43 -5.87 0.23
N LEU A 392 -17.77 -6.52 -0.74
CA LEU A 392 -18.33 -6.83 -2.06
C LEU A 392 -18.96 -8.21 -2.18
N SER A 393 -19.09 -8.93 -1.05
CA SER A 393 -19.63 -10.29 -1.04
C SER A 393 -21.16 -10.30 -1.00
N HIS A 394 -21.78 -9.32 -0.33
CA HIS A 394 -23.22 -9.28 -0.11
C HIS A 394 -23.78 -7.87 -0.26
N TRP A 395 -24.91 -7.76 -0.97
CA TRP A 395 -25.62 -6.49 -1.20
C TRP A 395 -26.02 -5.76 0.09
N ARG A 396 -26.17 -6.47 1.22
CA ARG A 396 -26.45 -5.85 2.53
C ARG A 396 -25.24 -5.11 3.10
N ALA A 397 -24.02 -5.60 2.86
CA ALA A 397 -22.80 -4.93 3.28
C ALA A 397 -22.57 -3.65 2.47
N GLU A 398 -23.06 -3.62 1.23
CA GLU A 398 -23.01 -2.46 0.34
C GLU A 398 -24.11 -1.41 0.61
N ARG A 399 -24.79 -1.46 1.76
CA ARG A 399 -25.85 -0.50 2.12
C ARG A 399 -25.32 0.78 2.77
N LEU A 400 -24.52 0.63 3.82
CA LEU A 400 -23.88 1.71 4.54
C LEU A 400 -22.51 1.22 4.99
N PHE A 401 -21.44 1.81 4.45
CA PHE A 401 -20.09 1.34 4.67
C PHE A 401 -19.06 2.46 4.57
N HIS A 402 -17.84 2.14 5.01
CA HIS A 402 -16.73 3.07 5.00
C HIS A 402 -15.73 2.75 3.89
N LEU A 403 -15.30 3.79 3.18
CA LEU A 403 -14.18 3.73 2.26
C LEU A 403 -13.11 4.74 2.69
N HIS A 404 -11.90 4.49 2.23
CA HIS A 404 -10.73 5.31 2.47
C HIS A 404 -10.16 5.76 1.13
N PHE A 405 -9.81 7.03 1.02
CA PHE A 405 -9.25 7.59 -0.21
C PHE A 405 -7.87 8.21 0.00
N TYR A 406 -6.97 7.86 -0.91
CA TYR A 406 -5.62 8.40 -0.98
C TYR A 406 -5.30 8.90 -2.39
N SER A 407 -4.90 10.17 -2.51
CA SER A 407 -4.69 10.86 -3.79
C SER A 407 -3.23 10.87 -4.27
N GLY A 408 -2.28 10.41 -3.46
CA GLY A 408 -0.85 10.52 -3.74
C GLY A 408 -0.25 11.92 -3.55
N GLN A 409 -1.08 12.95 -3.33
CA GLN A 409 -0.63 14.34 -3.20
C GLN A 409 0.23 14.55 -1.95
N GLN A 410 1.22 15.44 -2.06
CA GLN A 410 2.13 15.74 -0.96
C GLN A 410 1.41 16.47 0.17
N GLU A 411 0.42 17.29 -0.19
CA GLU A 411 -0.41 18.09 0.69
C GLU A 411 -1.37 17.25 1.54
N GLN A 412 -1.72 16.04 1.10
CA GLN A 412 -2.56 15.13 1.87
C GLN A 412 -1.76 14.52 3.04
N THR A 413 -2.07 14.91 4.27
CA THR A 413 -1.38 14.44 5.49
C THR A 413 -2.01 13.19 6.11
N ARG A 414 -3.32 12.98 5.88
CA ARG A 414 -4.09 11.84 6.39
C ARG A 414 -4.96 11.20 5.30
N THR A 415 -5.27 9.93 5.46
CA THR A 415 -6.20 9.21 4.57
C THR A 415 -7.60 9.78 4.74
N ALA A 416 -8.26 10.12 3.63
CA ALA A 416 -9.62 10.64 3.69
C ALA A 416 -10.57 9.48 4.04
N HIS A 417 -11.47 9.70 5.00
CA HIS A 417 -12.48 8.73 5.41
C HIS A 417 -13.82 9.13 4.82
N LEU A 418 -14.40 8.21 4.05
CA LEU A 418 -15.66 8.39 3.36
C LEU A 418 -16.71 7.46 3.96
N THR A 419 -17.91 7.98 4.19
CA THR A 419 -19.09 7.16 4.48
C THR A 419 -19.96 7.13 3.23
N ILE A 420 -20.24 5.93 2.73
CA ILE A 420 -21.06 5.69 1.55
C ILE A 420 -22.39 5.13 2.02
N ASP A 421 -23.47 5.82 1.68
CA ASP A 421 -24.84 5.38 1.95
C ASP A 421 -25.58 5.20 0.63
N THR A 422 -26.06 3.98 0.38
CA THR A 422 -26.84 3.61 -0.81
C THR A 422 -28.34 3.50 -0.52
N HIS A 423 -28.80 3.82 0.71
CA HIS A 423 -30.22 3.86 1.05
C HIS A 423 -30.94 5.08 0.50
N SER A 424 -30.21 6.12 0.08
CA SER A 424 -30.76 7.35 -0.48
C SER A 424 -31.61 7.06 -1.71
N HIS A 425 -32.92 7.01 -1.49
CA HIS A 425 -33.97 6.89 -2.47
C HIS A 425 -34.01 8.14 -3.37
N HIS A 426 -33.30 8.14 -4.50
CA HIS A 426 -33.50 9.14 -5.55
C HIS A 426 -34.63 8.77 -6.53
N TRP A 427 -35.51 7.81 -6.21
CA TRP A 427 -36.63 7.48 -7.10
C TRP A 427 -37.68 8.61 -7.24
N GLU A 428 -37.58 9.69 -6.45
CA GLU A 428 -38.40 10.91 -6.64
C GLU A 428 -37.76 11.97 -7.54
N GLU A 429 -36.48 11.86 -7.90
CA GLU A 429 -35.87 12.74 -8.89
C GLU A 429 -35.39 11.89 -10.06
N ALA A 430 -36.21 11.86 -11.12
CA ALA A 430 -35.77 11.39 -12.43
C ALA A 430 -34.38 11.98 -12.73
N PRO A 431 -33.50 11.26 -13.45
CA PRO A 431 -32.24 11.82 -13.92
C PRO A 431 -32.56 12.86 -14.99
N SER A 432 -33.00 14.05 -14.57
CA SER A 432 -32.73 15.24 -15.35
C SER A 432 -31.22 15.36 -15.41
N ALA A 433 -30.70 15.83 -16.55
CA ALA A 433 -29.30 16.16 -16.71
C ALA A 433 -28.81 17.27 -15.73
N ASP A 434 -29.67 17.67 -14.77
CA ASP A 434 -29.52 18.77 -13.82
C ASP A 434 -29.59 18.31 -12.35
N ALA A 435 -29.20 17.07 -12.02
CA ALA A 435 -28.94 16.67 -10.62
C ALA A 435 -27.68 17.34 -10.00
N CYS A 436 -27.18 18.41 -10.63
CA CYS A 436 -26.52 19.52 -9.96
C CYS A 436 -27.57 20.63 -9.81
N SER A 437 -28.05 20.90 -8.60
CA SER A 437 -28.61 22.22 -8.32
C SER A 437 -27.63 23.27 -8.88
N PRO A 438 -28.08 24.30 -9.62
CA PRO A 438 -27.21 25.21 -10.36
C PRO A 438 -26.33 25.99 -9.37
N GLY A 439 -25.17 25.42 -9.03
CA GLY A 439 -24.30 25.92 -7.97
C GLY A 439 -23.49 24.85 -7.22
N LYS A 440 -23.97 23.59 -7.11
CA LYS A 440 -23.29 22.53 -6.33
C LYS A 440 -22.47 21.61 -7.26
N ARG A 441 -21.20 21.95 -7.51
CA ARG A 441 -20.28 21.05 -8.23
C ARG A 441 -20.06 19.79 -7.39
N CYS A 442 -20.56 18.64 -7.85
CA CYS A 442 -20.22 17.35 -7.25
C CYS A 442 -18.73 17.04 -7.51
N PRO A 443 -17.95 16.70 -6.48
CA PRO A 443 -16.55 16.29 -6.64
C PRO A 443 -16.41 15.11 -7.61
N ALA A 444 -15.36 15.12 -8.42
CA ALA A 444 -15.22 14.14 -9.49
C ALA A 444 -15.05 12.70 -8.95
N LEU A 445 -14.49 12.55 -7.75
CA LEU A 445 -14.39 11.26 -7.07
C LEU A 445 -15.77 10.69 -6.69
N GLU A 446 -16.69 11.53 -6.21
CA GLU A 446 -18.05 11.08 -5.88
C GLU A 446 -18.77 10.54 -7.13
N MET A 447 -18.57 11.20 -8.27
CA MET A 447 -19.12 10.73 -9.52
C MET A 447 -18.51 9.39 -9.95
N ALA A 448 -17.20 9.20 -9.74
CA ALA A 448 -16.57 7.89 -9.98
C ALA A 448 -17.14 6.80 -9.07
N ILE A 449 -17.40 7.08 -7.79
CA ILE A 449 -18.05 6.16 -6.84
C ILE A 449 -19.46 5.80 -7.33
N ARG A 450 -20.22 6.78 -7.82
CA ARG A 450 -21.59 6.59 -8.33
C ARG A 450 -21.66 5.74 -9.60
N THR A 451 -20.55 5.54 -10.33
CA THR A 451 -20.52 4.58 -11.46
C THR A 451 -20.63 3.11 -11.01
N LYS A 452 -20.34 2.84 -9.74
CA LYS A 452 -20.53 1.54 -9.10
C LYS A 452 -21.79 1.51 -8.24
N TRP A 453 -21.94 2.46 -7.33
CA TRP A 453 -23.08 2.57 -6.43
C TRP A 453 -23.99 3.72 -6.88
N ALA A 454 -24.84 3.44 -7.86
CA ALA A 454 -25.75 4.43 -8.43
C ALA A 454 -26.63 5.05 -7.33
N GLY A 455 -26.71 6.38 -7.28
CA GLY A 455 -27.50 7.10 -6.28
C GLY A 455 -26.91 7.11 -4.86
N ALA A 456 -25.66 6.68 -4.68
CA ALA A 456 -25.03 6.75 -3.37
C ALA A 456 -24.72 8.19 -2.95
N THR A 457 -25.01 8.49 -1.68
CA THR A 457 -24.54 9.70 -1.01
C THR A 457 -23.15 9.45 -0.41
N VAL A 458 -22.27 10.45 -0.51
CA VAL A 458 -20.89 10.38 -0.05
C VAL A 458 -20.67 11.47 0.98
N SER A 459 -20.34 11.08 2.21
CA SER A 459 -19.88 11.99 3.25
C SER A 459 -18.37 11.92 3.38
N TRP A 460 -17.69 13.07 3.31
CA TRP A 460 -16.23 13.18 3.49
C TRP A 460 -15.81 13.32 4.96
N ASN A 461 -16.75 13.21 5.90
CA ASN A 461 -16.53 13.20 7.34
C ASN A 461 -15.61 14.34 7.82
N GLY A 462 -15.83 15.56 7.31
CA GLY A 462 -15.05 16.76 7.66
C GLY A 462 -13.71 16.92 6.93
N THR A 463 -13.46 16.13 5.88
CA THR A 463 -12.34 16.33 4.96
C THR A 463 -12.82 17.07 3.71
N ASP A 464 -12.02 18.01 3.20
CA ASP A 464 -12.35 18.67 1.94
C ASP A 464 -12.34 17.67 0.78
N PRO A 465 -13.34 17.71 -0.12
CA PRO A 465 -13.38 16.80 -1.25
C PRO A 465 -12.15 16.92 -2.15
N PHE A 466 -11.62 15.77 -2.52
CA PHE A 466 -10.53 15.72 -3.47
C PHE A 466 -11.10 15.71 -4.89
N PHE A 467 -10.67 16.72 -5.66
CA PHE A 467 -10.88 16.93 -7.09
C PHE A 467 -12.15 17.63 -7.52
#